data_AF-A0AA45XPC9-F1
#
_entry.id   AF-A0AA45XPC9-F1
#
_cell.length_a   1.000
_cell.length_b   1.000
_cell.length_c   1.000
_cell.angle_alpha   90.00
_cell.angle_beta   90.00
_cell.angle_gamma   90.00
#
_symmetry.space_group_name_H-M   'P 1'
#
loop_
_entity.id
_entity.type
_entity.pdbx_description
1 polymer ?
#
loop_
_entity_poly.entity_id
_entity_poly.type
_entity_poly.pdbx_seq_one_letter_code
_entity_poly.pdbx_strand_id
1 'polypeptide(L)' 'MDRRDDVVTALHRIFLSAGIGSAKQVEAVRALGRAGGPEAAQLIGQIYQGAFSGSAIQMACIAALGEAARAYPPALPGSD' A
#
# COMPACT_ATOMS: atom_id res chain seq x y z
N MET A 1 9.60 8.35 -15.30
CA MET A 1 9.06 7.04 -14.94
C MET A 1 10.15 6.37 -14.13
N ASP A 2 10.08 6.50 -12.81
CA ASP A 2 11.04 5.86 -11.91
C ASP A 2 10.67 4.38 -11.80
N ARG A 3 11.66 3.48 -11.72
CA ARG A 3 11.42 2.02 -11.67
C ARG A 3 10.57 1.62 -10.46
N ARG A 4 10.52 2.47 -9.43
CA ARG A 4 9.70 2.27 -8.23
C ARG A 4 8.20 2.48 -8.50
N ASP A 5 7.85 3.51 -9.26
CA ASP A 5 6.44 3.80 -9.62
C ASP A 5 5.87 2.65 -10.48
N ASP A 6 6.71 2.08 -11.34
CA ASP A 6 6.36 0.90 -12.15
C ASP A 6 6.04 -0.32 -11.27
N VAL A 7 6.78 -0.51 -10.17
CA VAL A 7 6.54 -1.60 -9.21
C VAL A 7 5.27 -1.37 -8.39
N VAL A 8 5.04 -0.16 -7.88
CA VAL A 8 3.81 0.18 -7.14
C VAL A 8 2.58 -0.01 -8.02
N THR A 9 2.65 0.46 -9.27
CA THR A 9 1.61 0.26 -10.28
C THR A 9 1.35 -1.23 -10.55
N ALA A 10 2.41 -2.03 -10.71
CA ALA A 10 2.29 -3.47 -10.94
C ALA A 10 1.63 -4.20 -9.75
N LEU A 11 2.03 -3.87 -8.52
CA LEU A 11 1.45 -4.44 -7.31
C LEU A 11 -0.04 -4.10 -7.16
N HIS A 12 -0.42 -2.86 -7.51
CA HIS A 12 -1.82 -2.46 -7.51
C HIS A 12 -2.65 -3.20 -8.58
N ARG A 13 -2.10 -3.40 -9.78
CA ARG A 13 -2.76 -4.24 -10.81
C ARG A 13 -2.94 -5.69 -10.35
N ILE A 14 -1.96 -6.24 -9.62
CA ILE A 14 -2.07 -7.57 -9.03
C ILE A 14 -3.23 -7.61 -8.02
N PHE A 15 -3.36 -6.61 -7.16
CA PHE A 15 -4.49 -6.46 -6.22
C PHE A 15 -5.83 -6.46 -6.96
N LEU A 16 -5.99 -5.62 -7.99
CA LEU A 16 -7.24 -5.50 -8.76
C LEU A 16 -7.60 -6.79 -9.52
N SER A 17 -6.60 -7.55 -9.95
CA SER A 17 -6.80 -8.84 -10.64
C SER A 17 -7.09 -10.02 -9.70
N ALA A 18 -6.96 -9.83 -8.38
CA ALA A 18 -7.11 -10.90 -7.40
C ALA A 18 -8.59 -11.10 -7.03
N GLY A 19 -8.96 -12.35 -6.73
CA GLY A 19 -10.29 -12.63 -6.18
C GLY A 19 -10.49 -11.91 -4.84
N ILE A 20 -11.72 -11.42 -4.62
CA ILE A 20 -12.07 -10.67 -3.40
C ILE A 20 -11.81 -11.54 -2.17
N GLY A 21 -11.06 -11.00 -1.21
CA GLY A 21 -10.69 -11.67 0.04
C GLY A 21 -9.63 -12.76 -0.11
N SER A 22 -9.03 -12.93 -1.29
CA SER A 22 -8.00 -13.94 -1.51
C SER A 22 -6.68 -13.59 -0.82
N ALA A 23 -5.88 -14.62 -0.53
CA ALA A 23 -4.52 -14.46 -0.03
C ALA A 23 -3.64 -13.62 -0.99
N LYS A 24 -3.87 -13.72 -2.30
CA LYS A 24 -3.19 -12.91 -3.32
C LYS A 24 -3.48 -11.42 -3.13
N GLN A 25 -4.75 -11.08 -2.84
CA GLN A 25 -5.17 -9.70 -2.62
C GLN A 25 -4.54 -9.14 -1.33
N VAL A 26 -4.47 -9.94 -0.26
CA VAL A 26 -3.80 -9.59 1.01
C VAL A 26 -2.30 -9.37 0.80
N GLU A 27 -1.63 -10.26 0.07
CA GLU A 27 -0.18 -10.15 -0.12
C GLU A 27 0.21 -8.98 -1.03
N ALA A 28 -0.64 -8.64 -2.01
CA ALA A 28 -0.44 -7.42 -2.81
C ALA A 28 -0.44 -6.15 -1.95
N VAL A 29 -1.34 -6.05 -0.96
CA VAL A 29 -1.38 -4.92 -0.02
C VAL A 29 -0.10 -4.87 0.83
N ARG A 30 0.36 -6.01 1.34
CA ARG A 30 1.62 -6.06 2.12
C ARG A 30 2.82 -5.66 1.27
N ALA A 31 2.86 -6.09 0.01
CA ALA A 31 3.92 -5.70 -0.91
C ALA A 31 3.90 -4.19 -1.20
N LEU A 32 2.72 -3.57 -1.33
CA LEU A 32 2.60 -2.11 -1.43
C LEU A 32 3.18 -1.43 -0.18
N GLY A 33 2.88 -1.94 1.02
CA GLY A 33 3.44 -1.42 2.27
C GLY A 33 4.97 -1.45 2.29
N ARG A 34 5.57 -2.56 1.85
CA ARG A 34 7.03 -2.72 1.75
C ARG A 34 7.67 -1.84 0.66
N ALA A 35 6.98 -1.64 -0.46
CA ALA A 35 7.45 -0.73 -1.50
C ALA A 35 7.52 0.71 -0.97
N GLY A 36 6.52 1.09 -0.16
CA GLY A 36 6.49 2.33 0.59
C GLY A 36 6.45 3.59 -0.28
N GLY A 37 6.54 4.73 0.38
CA GLY A 37 6.49 6.05 -0.26
C GLY A 37 5.06 6.55 -0.52
N PRO A 38 4.93 7.79 -1.04
CA PRO A 38 3.65 8.50 -1.11
C PRO A 38 2.58 7.82 -1.94
N GLU A 39 2.94 7.31 -3.11
CA GLU A 39 1.99 6.65 -4.01
C GLU A 39 1.47 5.34 -3.40
N ALA A 40 2.36 4.51 -2.83
CA ALA A 40 1.93 3.27 -2.17
C ALA A 40 1.00 3.56 -0.99
N ALA A 41 1.33 4.55 -0.15
CA ALA A 41 0.49 4.96 0.98
C ALA A 41 -0.90 5.43 0.52
N GLN A 42 -0.96 6.22 -0.56
CA GLN A 42 -2.22 6.68 -1.14
C GLN A 42 -3.08 5.51 -1.62
N LEU A 43 -2.49 4.56 -2.36
CA LEU A 43 -3.21 3.38 -2.85
C LEU A 43 -3.70 2.48 -1.72
N ILE A 44 -2.87 2.26 -0.69
CA ILE A 44 -3.29 1.49 0.50
C ILE A 44 -4.49 2.17 1.18
N GLY A 45 -4.48 3.51 1.28
CA GLY A 45 -5.60 4.28 1.82
C GLY A 45 -6.90 4.10 1.02
N GLN A 46 -6.82 4.13 -0.31
CA GLN A 46 -7.99 3.88 -1.18
C GLN A 46 -8.53 2.46 -1.00
N ILE A 47 -7.65 1.46 -0.93
CA ILE A 47 -8.03 0.07 -0.68
C ILE A 47 -8.71 -0.08 0.69
N TYR A 48 -8.18 0.57 1.73
CA TYR A 48 -8.76 0.53 3.07
C TYR A 48 -10.20 1.05 3.09
N GLN A 49 -10.48 2.17 2.40
CA GLN A 49 -11.84 2.74 2.33
C GLN A 49 -12.83 1.82 1.60
N GLY A 50 -12.35 1.03 0.63
CA GLY A 50 -13.17 0.04 -0.07
C GLY A 50 -13.28 -1.32 0.63
N ALA A 51 -12.53 -1.55 1.72
CA ALA A 51 -12.51 -2.83 2.41
C ALA A 51 -13.66 -2.97 3.41
N PHE A 52 -14.25 -4.17 3.48
CA PHE A 52 -15.22 -4.49 4.53
C PHE A 52 -14.57 -4.42 5.92
N SER A 53 -15.30 -3.86 6.88
CA SER A 53 -14.85 -3.73 8.26
C SER A 53 -14.51 -5.11 8.86
N GLY A 54 -13.36 -5.22 9.51
CA GLY A 54 -12.84 -6.46 10.10
C GLY A 54 -12.27 -7.46 9.09
N SER A 55 -12.24 -7.13 7.79
CA SER A 55 -11.68 -8.05 6.78
C SER A 55 -10.16 -8.17 6.87
N ALA A 56 -9.63 -9.30 6.39
CA ALA A 56 -8.18 -9.51 6.29
C ALA A 56 -7.48 -8.44 5.44
N ILE A 57 -8.17 -7.89 4.42
CA ILE A 57 -7.67 -6.78 3.60
C ILE A 57 -7.57 -5.50 4.42
N GLN A 58 -8.60 -5.17 5.20
CA GLN A 58 -8.59 -3.99 6.06
C GLN A 58 -7.42 -4.05 7.06
N MET A 59 -7.21 -5.21 7.70
CA MET A 59 -6.09 -5.42 8.61
C MET A 59 -4.73 -5.37 7.90
N ALA A 60 -4.65 -5.90 6.67
CA ALA A 60 -3.43 -5.80 5.86
C ALA A 60 -3.11 -4.35 5.49
N CYS A 61 -4.11 -3.53 5.17
CA CYS A 61 -3.90 -2.10 4.90
C CYS A 61 -3.36 -1.35 6.11
N ILE A 62 -3.88 -1.62 7.31
CA ILE A 62 -3.38 -1.01 8.56
C ILE A 62 -1.89 -1.32 8.74
N ALA A 63 -1.51 -2.60 8.60
CA ALA A 63 -0.11 -3.00 8.70
C ALA A 63 0.75 -2.34 7.61
N ALA A 64 0.27 -2.36 6.36
CA ALA A 64 0.98 -1.82 5.21
C ALA A 64 1.21 -0.29 5.29
N LEU A 65 0.27 0.47 5.86
CA LEU A 65 0.49 1.90 6.13
C LEU A 65 1.64 2.15 7.10
N GLY A 66 1.74 1.33 8.16
CA GLY A 66 2.86 1.38 9.09
C GLY A 66 4.20 1.03 8.43
N GLU A 67 4.20 0.11 7.47
CA GLU A 67 5.40 -0.19 6.67
C GLU A 67 5.75 0.96 5.74
N ALA A 68 4.77 1.50 5.00
CA ALA A 68 4.99 2.56 4.03
C ALA A 68 5.52 3.85 4.68
N ALA A 69 5.06 4.16 5.90
CA ALA A 69 5.53 5.30 6.68
C ALA A 69 7.05 5.26 6.94
N ARG A 70 7.65 4.07 7.07
CA ARG A 70 9.10 3.94 7.28
C ARG A 70 9.93 4.33 6.05
N ALA A 71 9.31 4.32 4.87
CA ALA A 71 9.96 4.75 3.63
C ALA A 71 9.84 6.27 3.39
N TYR A 72 9.11 7.00 4.23
CA TYR A 72 9.16 8.46 4.22
C TYR A 72 10.45 8.91 4.92
N PRO A 73 11.29 9.73 4.28
CA PRO A 73 12.34 10.41 5.02
C PRO A 73 11.68 11.25 6.12
N PRO A 74 12.26 11.31 7.33
CA PRO A 74 11.80 12.25 8.34
C PRO A 74 11.83 13.64 7.72
N ALA A 75 10.75 14.42 7.90
CA ALA A 75 10.75 15.83 7.50
C ALA A 75 11.96 16.48 8.19
N LEU A 76 12.95 16.91 7.39
CA LEU A 76 14.08 17.65 7.93
C LEU A 76 13.52 18.95 8.52
N PRO A 77 13.84 19.29 9.78
CA PRO A 77 13.41 20.55 10.35
C PRO A 77 14.11 21.70 9.59
N GLY A 78 13.34 22.53 8.89
CA GLY A 78 13.82 23.80 8.31
C GLY A 78 13.83 23.87 6.78
N SER A 79 12.67 23.74 6.15
CA SER A 79 12.49 24.14 4.73
C SER A 79 11.26 25.01 4.61
N ASP A 80 11.34 26.19 5.22
CA ASP A 80 10.57 27.39 4.84
C ASP A 80 11.56 28.44 4.32
#